data_AF-A0A432FQ83-F1
#
_entry.id   AF-A0A432FQ83-F1
#
_cell.length_a   1.000
_cell.length_b   1.000
_cell.length_c   1.000
_cell.angle_alpha   90.00
_cell.angle_beta   90.00
_cell.angle_gamma   90.00
#
_symmetry.space_group_name_H-M   'P 1'
#
loop_
_entity.id
_entity.type
_entity.pdbx_description
1 polymer ?
#
loop_
_entity_poly.entity_id
_entity_poly.type
_entity_poly.pdbx_seq_one_letter_code
_entity_poly.pdbx_strand_id
1 'polypeptide(L)'
;MTSMRFGFFVLLLFLAIQPASARLYKWVDEAGNVHYSDKLPPSAIRKPHAKLDSRGLVIEETGRAKTPEEIAREEELRRLREKQQRQLEEQKARDKVLLNTFRSEDDILLARDGKLATYDAQIRIAYTNIERLKAWLETQKKKAAALERKGRKIPAKLLKEIENTRHQIKANYESILRQEKDKEFIRKKYAADLARFRELKELKTAQAENEKNTGQKRYDAIVETVIVCDGKVDCDRAWERAKKYARKHATTRTYVDTRKMFMTQPPKEKTDLSITVSRLRPEPDKPEIIFMDVACRKQVASDTWCETEEARKIRNEFRRHVLGEK
;
A
#
# COMPACT_ATOMS: atom_id res chain seq x y z
N MET A 1 7.42 62.33 77.14
CA MET A 1 6.89 61.34 78.11
C MET A 1 6.58 60.04 77.38
N THR A 2 7.38 59.01 77.70
CA THR A 2 7.01 57.57 77.88
C THR A 2 6.36 56.80 76.73
N SER A 3 7.12 55.89 76.05
CA SER A 3 7.19 54.41 76.30
C SER A 3 6.04 53.65 75.58
N MET A 4 6.14 52.46 74.95
CA MET A 4 7.03 51.31 75.12
C MET A 4 6.67 50.24 74.04
N ARG A 5 7.67 49.67 73.35
CA ARG A 5 7.91 48.22 73.01
C ARG A 5 6.99 47.34 72.12
N PHE A 6 7.72 46.58 71.27
CA PHE A 6 7.55 45.18 70.81
C PHE A 6 6.35 44.89 69.89
N GLY A 7 6.43 44.09 68.82
CA GLY A 7 7.44 43.17 68.30
C GLY A 7 6.73 42.10 67.45
N PHE A 8 7.49 41.39 66.62
CA PHE A 8 7.19 40.06 66.05
C PHE A 8 6.31 39.91 64.79
N PHE A 9 6.99 39.88 63.64
CA PHE A 9 7.03 38.78 62.65
C PHE A 9 5.89 37.73 62.68
N VAL A 10 5.01 37.71 61.68
CA VAL A 10 4.33 36.47 61.23
C VAL A 10 4.23 36.43 59.71
N LEU A 11 4.90 35.40 59.20
CA LEU A 11 4.98 34.83 57.86
C LEU A 11 3.61 34.53 57.25
N LEU A 12 3.28 35.18 56.11
CA LEU A 12 2.14 34.84 55.27
C LEU A 12 2.43 33.54 54.50
N LEU A 13 2.02 32.42 55.10
CA LEU A 13 2.08 31.08 54.52
C LEU A 13 0.98 30.95 53.45
N PHE A 14 1.31 31.19 52.19
CA PHE A 14 0.46 30.79 51.06
C PHE A 14 0.42 29.25 51.00
N LEU A 15 -0.65 28.65 51.53
CA LEU A 15 -0.95 27.23 51.29
C LEU A 15 -1.23 27.06 49.79
N ALA A 16 -0.30 26.42 49.09
CA ALA A 16 -0.55 25.88 47.76
C ALA A 16 -1.58 24.74 47.87
N ILE A 17 -2.85 25.06 47.59
CA ILE A 17 -3.89 24.04 47.37
C ILE A 17 -3.56 23.36 46.04
N GLN A 18 -2.82 22.25 46.10
CA GLN A 18 -2.67 21.35 44.97
C GLN A 18 -4.03 20.71 44.71
N PRO A 19 -4.61 20.81 43.49
CA PRO A 19 -5.84 20.10 43.17
C PRO A 19 -5.54 18.60 43.20
N ALA A 20 -5.98 17.93 44.26
CA ALA A 20 -5.97 16.47 44.32
C ALA A 20 -6.94 15.96 43.23
N SER A 21 -6.41 15.41 42.14
CA SER A 21 -7.27 14.72 41.16
C SER A 21 -7.78 13.44 41.82
N ALA A 22 -8.99 13.49 42.39
CA ALA A 22 -9.66 12.30 42.89
C ALA A 22 -9.94 11.37 41.70
N ARG A 23 -9.25 10.22 41.65
CA ARG A 23 -9.47 9.17 40.65
C ARG A 23 -10.45 8.18 41.27
N LEU A 24 -11.63 8.06 40.70
CA LEU A 24 -12.68 7.19 41.23
C LEU A 24 -12.79 5.93 40.36
N TYR A 25 -12.81 4.75 40.96
CA TYR A 25 -12.95 3.48 40.26
C TYR A 25 -14.32 2.87 40.53
N LYS A 26 -14.92 2.28 39.50
CA LYS A 26 -16.20 1.56 39.54
C LYS A 26 -15.98 0.11 39.12
N TRP A 27 -16.44 -0.86 39.90
CA TRP A 27 -16.41 -2.28 39.51
C TRP A 27 -17.63 -3.02 40.07
N VAL A 28 -17.85 -4.25 39.61
CA VAL A 28 -18.91 -5.14 40.10
C VAL A 28 -18.29 -6.34 40.82
N ASP A 29 -18.80 -6.67 42.01
CA ASP A 29 -18.35 -7.84 42.78
C ASP A 29 -19.05 -9.15 42.34
N GLU A 30 -18.75 -10.27 43.01
CA GLU A 30 -19.32 -11.59 42.67
C GLU A 30 -20.80 -11.74 43.04
N ALA A 31 -21.28 -10.91 43.95
CA ALA A 31 -22.69 -10.83 44.34
C ALA A 31 -23.49 -9.87 43.44
N GLY A 32 -22.84 -9.26 42.42
CA GLY A 32 -23.46 -8.34 41.49
C GLY A 32 -23.57 -6.90 42.00
N ASN A 33 -22.95 -6.57 43.13
CA ASN A 33 -23.00 -5.21 43.68
C ASN A 33 -21.98 -4.31 43.00
N VAL A 34 -22.40 -3.07 42.72
CA VAL A 34 -21.54 -2.04 42.14
C VAL A 34 -20.82 -1.31 43.26
N HIS A 35 -19.49 -1.27 43.18
CA HIS A 35 -18.63 -0.60 44.14
C HIS A 35 -17.95 0.61 43.52
N TYR A 36 -17.76 1.65 44.34
CA TYR A 36 -17.03 2.87 43.98
C TYR A 36 -15.95 3.12 45.03
N SER A 37 -14.71 3.32 44.59
CA SER A 37 -13.59 3.60 45.51
C SER A 37 -12.53 4.42 44.82
N ASP A 38 -11.85 5.27 45.60
CA ASP A 38 -10.65 6.00 45.24
C ASP A 38 -9.44 5.06 45.02
N LYS A 39 -9.51 3.83 45.54
CA LYS A 39 -8.51 2.77 45.33
C LYS A 39 -9.17 1.47 44.88
N LEU A 40 -8.71 0.94 43.74
CA LEU A 40 -9.16 -0.36 43.23
C LEU A 40 -8.55 -1.50 44.07
N PRO A 41 -9.35 -2.35 44.73
CA PRO A 41 -8.83 -3.43 45.54
C PRO A 41 -8.23 -4.55 44.68
N PRO A 42 -7.24 -5.32 45.18
CA PRO A 42 -6.58 -6.38 44.42
C PRO A 42 -7.52 -7.41 43.79
N SER A 43 -8.65 -7.71 44.45
CA SER A 43 -9.69 -8.62 43.98
C SER A 43 -10.45 -8.13 42.74
N ALA A 44 -10.45 -6.82 42.48
CA ALA A 44 -11.15 -6.19 41.36
C ALA A 44 -10.24 -5.90 40.15
N ILE A 45 -8.91 -5.97 40.31
CA ILE A 45 -7.93 -5.69 39.24
C ILE A 45 -8.14 -6.57 38.01
N ARG A 46 -8.52 -7.84 38.20
CA ARG A 46 -8.73 -8.82 37.11
C ARG A 46 -10.16 -8.86 36.57
N LYS A 47 -11.07 -8.06 37.12
CA LYS A 47 -12.49 -7.99 36.73
C LYS A 47 -12.75 -6.73 35.90
N PRO A 48 -13.86 -6.68 35.14
CA PRO A 48 -14.25 -5.45 34.46
C PRO A 48 -14.37 -4.29 35.45
N HIS A 49 -13.62 -3.22 35.22
CA HIS A 49 -13.66 -2.03 36.05
C HIS A 49 -13.45 -0.78 35.20
N ALA A 50 -14.09 0.31 35.61
CA ALA A 50 -14.01 1.61 34.96
C ALA A 50 -13.36 2.62 35.89
N LYS A 51 -12.52 3.49 35.35
CA LYS A 51 -11.94 4.65 36.01
C LYS A 51 -12.70 5.89 35.55
N LEU A 52 -13.12 6.68 36.51
CA LEU A 52 -13.98 7.85 36.35
C LEU A 52 -13.18 9.14 36.63
N ASP A 53 -13.53 10.22 35.92
CA ASP A 53 -13.03 11.57 36.20
C ASP A 53 -13.71 12.15 37.45
N SER A 54 -13.26 13.33 37.87
CA SER A 54 -13.84 14.05 39.02
C SER A 54 -15.32 14.44 38.83
N ARG A 55 -15.89 14.27 37.63
CA ARG A 55 -17.30 14.50 37.30
C ARG A 55 -18.07 13.19 37.09
N GLY A 56 -17.45 12.03 37.37
CA GLY A 56 -18.07 10.72 37.25
C GLY A 56 -18.14 10.18 35.81
N LEU A 57 -17.43 10.77 34.86
CA LEU A 57 -17.36 10.30 33.47
C LEU A 57 -16.28 9.24 33.32
N VAL A 58 -16.58 8.14 32.61
CA VAL A 58 -15.61 7.07 32.34
C VAL A 58 -14.48 7.59 31.47
N ILE A 59 -13.26 7.56 31.99
CA ILE A 59 -12.03 7.91 31.26
C ILE A 59 -11.33 6.66 30.73
N GLU A 60 -11.46 5.53 31.43
CA GLU A 60 -10.73 4.30 31.12
C GLU A 60 -11.59 3.11 31.55
N GLU A 61 -11.90 2.19 30.64
CA GLU A 61 -12.68 0.99 30.94
C GLU A 61 -11.82 -0.24 30.63
N THR A 62 -11.48 -1.00 31.67
CA THR A 62 -10.74 -2.24 31.53
C THR A 62 -11.74 -3.38 31.39
N GLY A 63 -11.87 -3.93 30.18
CA GLY A 63 -12.72 -5.10 29.93
C GLY A 63 -12.23 -6.36 30.68
N ARG A 64 -13.06 -7.41 30.73
CA ARG A 64 -12.66 -8.72 31.29
C ARG A 64 -11.37 -9.24 30.63
N ALA A 65 -10.56 -9.98 31.38
CA ALA A 65 -9.50 -10.78 30.75
C ALA A 65 -10.12 -11.70 29.69
N LYS A 66 -9.59 -11.66 28.46
CA LYS A 66 -10.06 -12.49 27.35
C LYS A 66 -10.02 -13.96 27.76
N THR A 67 -11.05 -14.72 27.44
CA THR A 67 -11.04 -16.16 27.71
C THR A 67 -9.97 -16.84 26.83
N PRO A 68 -9.41 -18.00 27.24
CA PRO A 68 -8.47 -18.75 26.40
C PRO A 68 -9.02 -19.02 24.98
N GLU A 69 -10.33 -19.21 24.85
CA GLU A 69 -11.02 -19.41 23.57
C GLU A 69 -11.09 -18.12 22.73
N GLU A 70 -11.26 -16.95 23.35
CA GLU A 70 -11.21 -15.66 22.65
C GLU A 70 -9.79 -15.33 22.15
N ILE A 71 -8.77 -15.65 22.95
CA ILE A 71 -7.37 -15.50 22.56
C ILE A 71 -7.04 -16.43 21.38
N ALA A 72 -7.46 -17.70 21.44
CA ALA A 72 -7.25 -18.67 20.36
C ALA A 72 -7.91 -18.23 19.03
N ARG A 73 -9.15 -17.71 19.08
CA ARG A 73 -9.85 -17.18 17.89
C ARG A 73 -9.17 -15.95 17.29
N GLU A 74 -8.67 -15.04 18.12
CA GLU A 74 -7.96 -13.85 17.64
C GLU A 74 -6.60 -14.21 17.00
N GLU A 75 -5.88 -15.18 17.56
CA GLU A 75 -4.65 -15.71 16.97
C GLU A 75 -4.91 -16.38 15.63
N GLU A 76 -5.97 -17.17 15.50
CA GLU A 76 -6.37 -17.79 14.24
C GLU A 76 -6.72 -16.72 13.19
N LEU A 77 -7.51 -15.71 13.55
CA LEU A 77 -7.87 -14.62 12.66
C LEU A 77 -6.63 -13.82 12.21
N ARG A 78 -5.68 -13.59 13.12
CA ARG A 78 -4.40 -12.95 12.78
C ARG A 78 -3.62 -13.80 11.78
N ARG A 79 -3.49 -15.11 12.00
CA ARG A 79 -2.81 -16.03 11.06
C ARG A 79 -3.46 -16.03 9.69
N LEU A 80 -4.79 -16.01 9.61
CA LEU A 80 -5.52 -15.95 8.34
C LEU A 80 -5.27 -14.63 7.61
N ARG A 81 -5.30 -13.49 8.31
CA ARG A 81 -4.97 -12.18 7.74
C ARG A 81 -3.54 -12.11 7.24
N GLU A 82 -2.58 -12.62 8.01
CA GLU A 82 -1.17 -12.68 7.60
C GLU A 82 -1.00 -13.54 6.34
N LYS A 83 -1.66 -14.69 6.27
CA LYS A 83 -1.64 -15.55 5.08
C LYS A 83 -2.23 -14.85 3.86
N GLN A 84 -3.37 -14.18 4.02
CA GLN A 84 -4.00 -13.41 2.95
C GLN A 84 -3.10 -12.27 2.47
N GLN A 85 -2.49 -11.53 3.41
CA GLN A 85 -1.57 -10.45 3.09
C GLN A 85 -0.35 -10.93 2.31
N ARG A 86 0.27 -12.04 2.74
CA ARG A 86 1.39 -12.65 2.00
C ARG A 86 0.99 -13.06 0.59
N GLN A 87 -0.17 -13.67 0.42
CA GLN A 87 -0.67 -14.07 -0.91
C GLN A 87 -0.87 -12.85 -1.84
N LEU A 88 -1.40 -11.76 -1.30
CA LEU A 88 -1.57 -10.50 -2.05
C LEU A 88 -0.22 -9.87 -2.42
N GLU A 89 0.74 -9.86 -1.51
CA GLU A 89 2.09 -9.34 -1.75
C GLU A 89 2.82 -10.14 -2.82
N GLU A 90 2.74 -11.47 -2.73
CA GLU A 90 3.30 -12.36 -3.74
C GLU A 90 2.65 -12.14 -5.12
N GLN A 91 1.32 -11.99 -5.17
CA GLN A 91 0.63 -11.71 -6.43
C GLN A 91 1.09 -10.38 -7.02
N LYS A 92 1.14 -9.31 -6.22
CA LYS A 92 1.63 -8.00 -6.65
C LYS A 92 3.09 -8.06 -7.13
N ALA A 93 3.93 -8.84 -6.46
CA ALA A 93 5.32 -9.04 -6.88
C ALA A 93 5.39 -9.75 -8.24
N ARG A 94 4.60 -10.82 -8.44
CA ARG A 94 4.49 -11.54 -9.72
C ARG A 94 3.98 -10.63 -10.84
N ASP A 95 2.93 -9.85 -10.58
CA ASP A 95 2.36 -8.89 -11.53
C ASP A 95 3.38 -7.82 -11.93
N LYS A 96 4.14 -7.30 -10.96
CA LYS A 96 5.20 -6.32 -11.21
C LYS A 96 6.31 -6.91 -12.09
N VAL A 97 6.73 -8.15 -11.81
CA VAL A 97 7.72 -8.84 -12.64
C VAL A 97 7.17 -9.01 -14.06
N LEU A 98 5.92 -9.45 -14.21
CA LEU A 98 5.28 -9.65 -15.51
C LEU A 98 5.25 -8.35 -16.34
N LEU A 99 4.77 -7.25 -15.76
CA LEU A 99 4.70 -5.94 -16.42
C LEU A 99 6.07 -5.31 -16.71
N ASN A 100 7.09 -5.64 -15.92
CA ASN A 100 8.45 -5.15 -16.16
C ASN A 100 9.20 -5.99 -17.20
N THR A 101 8.88 -7.29 -17.30
CA THR A 101 9.52 -8.21 -18.23
C THR A 101 8.99 -8.01 -19.65
N PHE A 102 7.69 -7.76 -19.79
CA PHE A 102 7.02 -7.65 -21.08
C PHE A 102 6.37 -6.27 -21.24
N ARG A 103 6.63 -5.61 -22.36
CA ARG A 103 6.07 -4.29 -22.66
C ARG A 103 4.77 -4.40 -23.43
N SER A 104 4.67 -5.41 -24.28
CA SER A 104 3.53 -5.73 -25.14
C SER A 104 3.09 -7.20 -25.02
N GLU A 105 1.92 -7.51 -25.56
CA GLU A 105 1.48 -8.90 -25.72
C GLU A 105 2.38 -9.69 -26.68
N ASP A 106 2.88 -9.02 -27.72
CA ASP A 106 3.79 -9.61 -28.70
C ASP A 106 5.10 -10.06 -28.07
N ASP A 107 5.60 -9.33 -27.06
CA ASP A 107 6.81 -9.73 -26.31
C ASP A 107 6.59 -11.07 -25.58
N ILE A 108 5.39 -11.29 -25.02
CA ILE A 108 5.02 -12.52 -24.32
C ILE A 108 4.96 -13.68 -25.33
N LEU A 109 4.33 -13.44 -26.48
CA LEU A 109 4.20 -14.44 -27.55
C LEU A 109 5.57 -14.80 -28.13
N LEU A 110 6.43 -13.81 -28.39
CA LEU A 110 7.78 -14.02 -28.89
C LEU A 110 8.63 -14.83 -27.90
N ALA A 111 8.57 -14.51 -26.60
CA ALA A 111 9.28 -15.25 -25.58
C ALA A 111 8.79 -16.70 -25.45
N ARG A 112 7.47 -16.92 -25.53
CA ARG A 112 6.86 -18.25 -25.59
C ARG A 112 7.40 -19.04 -26.78
N ASP A 113 7.33 -18.45 -27.97
CA ASP A 113 7.66 -19.13 -29.21
C ASP A 113 9.16 -19.44 -29.29
N GLY A 114 10.03 -18.54 -28.81
CA GLY A 114 11.45 -18.80 -28.65
C GLY A 114 11.74 -19.97 -27.69
N LYS A 115 10.99 -20.09 -26.59
CA LYS A 115 11.12 -21.24 -25.68
C LYS A 115 10.64 -22.52 -26.32
N LEU A 116 9.50 -22.51 -27.00
CA LEU A 116 8.98 -23.70 -27.72
C LEU A 116 9.94 -24.16 -28.81
N ALA A 117 10.50 -23.23 -29.59
CA ALA A 117 11.50 -23.54 -30.62
C ALA A 117 12.75 -24.23 -30.05
N THR A 118 13.14 -23.89 -28.82
CA THR A 118 14.26 -24.56 -28.14
C THR A 118 13.95 -26.02 -27.87
N TYR A 119 12.75 -26.34 -27.38
CA TYR A 119 12.31 -27.72 -27.19
C TYR A 119 12.17 -28.45 -28.53
N ASP A 120 11.62 -27.81 -29.55
CA ASP A 120 11.50 -28.40 -30.90
C ASP A 120 12.86 -28.75 -31.51
N ALA A 121 13.89 -27.93 -31.28
CA ALA A 121 15.26 -28.25 -31.67
C ALA A 121 15.79 -29.49 -30.94
N GLN A 122 15.57 -29.60 -29.63
CA GLN A 122 16.00 -30.76 -28.84
C GLN A 122 15.29 -32.04 -29.27
N ILE A 123 13.99 -31.97 -29.57
CA ILE A 123 13.18 -33.09 -30.06
C ILE A 123 13.74 -33.57 -31.41
N ARG A 124 14.02 -32.65 -32.33
CA ARG A 124 14.61 -32.98 -33.64
C ARG A 124 15.95 -33.69 -33.48
N ILE A 125 16.83 -33.21 -32.60
CA ILE A 125 18.13 -33.86 -32.30
C ILE A 125 17.92 -35.28 -31.76
N ALA A 126 16.97 -35.47 -30.84
CA ALA A 126 16.65 -36.78 -30.29
C ALA A 126 16.14 -37.75 -31.37
N TYR A 127 15.28 -37.30 -32.29
CA TYR A 127 14.84 -38.09 -33.43
C TYR A 127 16.00 -38.48 -34.36
N THR A 128 16.88 -37.54 -34.72
CA THR A 128 18.07 -37.84 -35.53
C THR A 128 18.97 -38.88 -34.85
N ASN A 129 19.14 -38.79 -33.53
CA ASN A 129 19.89 -39.79 -32.76
C ASN A 129 19.22 -41.16 -32.77
N ILE A 130 17.89 -41.22 -32.63
CA ILE A 130 17.14 -42.47 -32.71
C ILE A 130 17.35 -43.16 -34.06
N GLU A 131 17.25 -42.42 -35.17
CA GLU A 131 17.41 -43.00 -36.50
C GLU A 131 18.83 -43.54 -36.72
N ARG A 132 19.86 -42.79 -36.29
CA ARG A 132 21.25 -43.26 -36.31
C ARG A 132 21.44 -44.53 -35.46
N LEU A 133 20.87 -44.57 -34.26
CA LEU A 133 20.98 -45.71 -33.35
C LEU A 133 20.22 -46.94 -33.87
N LYS A 134 19.06 -46.77 -34.52
CA LYS A 134 18.32 -47.85 -35.17
C LYS A 134 19.13 -48.48 -36.31
N ALA A 135 19.74 -47.66 -37.17
CA ALA A 135 20.60 -48.15 -38.25
C ALA A 135 21.80 -48.94 -37.70
N TRP A 136 22.41 -48.43 -36.61
CA TRP A 136 23.49 -49.13 -35.91
C TRP A 136 23.03 -50.47 -35.31
N LEU A 137 21.87 -50.48 -34.65
CA LEU A 137 21.27 -51.67 -34.06
C LEU A 137 21.01 -52.74 -35.12
N GLU A 138 20.47 -52.36 -36.28
CA GLU A 138 20.26 -53.31 -37.39
C GLU A 138 21.57 -53.89 -37.92
N THR A 139 22.64 -53.09 -37.97
CA THR A 139 23.97 -53.57 -38.36
C THR A 139 24.52 -54.59 -37.36
N GLN A 140 24.37 -54.32 -36.05
CA GLN A 140 24.77 -55.26 -34.98
C GLN A 140 23.96 -56.56 -35.03
N LYS A 141 22.63 -56.46 -35.23
CA LYS A 141 21.73 -57.61 -35.36
C LYS A 141 22.08 -58.47 -36.59
N LYS A 142 22.36 -57.86 -37.74
CA LYS A 142 22.81 -58.58 -38.94
C LYS A 142 24.11 -59.35 -38.68
N LYS A 143 25.05 -58.76 -37.95
CA LYS A 143 26.31 -59.42 -37.55
C LYS A 143 26.07 -60.61 -36.62
N ALA A 144 25.20 -60.46 -35.62
CA ALA A 144 24.82 -61.55 -34.73
C ALA A 144 24.14 -62.70 -35.48
N ALA A 145 23.15 -62.40 -36.31
CA ALA A 145 22.43 -63.39 -37.13
C ALA A 145 23.35 -64.12 -38.13
N ALA A 146 24.39 -63.44 -38.65
CA ALA A 146 25.38 -64.08 -39.52
C ALA A 146 26.29 -65.07 -38.76
N LEU A 147 26.56 -64.84 -37.47
CA LEU A 147 27.32 -65.77 -36.63
C LEU A 147 26.46 -66.99 -36.27
N GLU A 148 25.20 -66.78 -35.89
CA GLU A 148 24.24 -67.85 -35.59
C GLU A 148 24.03 -68.78 -36.79
N ARG A 149 23.83 -68.21 -37.99
CA ARG A 149 23.69 -69.00 -39.23
C ARG A 149 24.94 -69.82 -39.57
N LYS A 150 26.11 -69.42 -39.08
CA LYS A 150 27.37 -70.17 -39.22
C LYS A 150 27.59 -71.17 -38.07
N GLY A 151 26.60 -71.38 -37.20
CA GLY A 151 26.70 -72.25 -36.03
C GLY A 151 27.64 -71.73 -34.94
N ARG A 152 28.04 -70.46 -34.99
CA ARG A 152 28.99 -69.87 -34.02
C ARG A 152 28.23 -69.17 -32.89
N LYS A 153 28.73 -69.33 -31.66
CA LYS A 153 28.21 -68.60 -30.49
C LYS A 153 28.41 -67.09 -30.68
N ILE A 154 27.38 -66.29 -30.39
CA ILE A 154 27.49 -64.83 -30.41
C ILE A 154 28.41 -64.37 -29.26
N PRO A 155 29.41 -63.52 -29.52
CA PRO A 155 30.24 -62.95 -28.47
C PRO A 155 29.42 -62.13 -27.47
N ALA A 156 29.67 -62.30 -26.16
CA ALA A 156 28.98 -61.56 -25.10
C ALA A 156 29.08 -60.04 -25.27
N LYS A 157 30.23 -59.54 -25.78
CA LYS A 157 30.43 -58.13 -26.11
C LYS A 157 29.38 -57.61 -27.11
N LEU A 158 29.09 -58.37 -28.17
CA LEU A 158 28.13 -57.97 -29.19
C LEU A 158 26.69 -57.93 -28.63
N LEU A 159 26.33 -58.88 -27.77
CA LEU A 159 25.03 -58.86 -27.08
C LEU A 159 24.88 -57.62 -26.19
N LYS A 160 25.91 -57.29 -25.42
CA LYS A 160 25.93 -56.08 -24.57
C LYS A 160 25.85 -54.80 -25.39
N GLU A 161 26.53 -54.74 -26.54
CA GLU A 161 26.46 -53.58 -27.45
C GLU A 161 25.05 -53.40 -28.05
N ILE A 162 24.36 -54.49 -28.40
CA ILE A 162 22.95 -54.48 -28.86
C ILE A 162 22.03 -53.95 -27.76
N GLU A 163 22.18 -54.46 -26.55
CA GLU A 163 21.39 -54.05 -25.39
C GLU A 163 21.60 -52.56 -25.05
N ASN A 164 22.86 -52.10 -25.00
CA ASN A 164 23.19 -50.70 -24.79
C ASN A 164 22.56 -49.80 -25.86
N THR A 165 22.60 -50.20 -27.14
CA THR A 165 22.00 -49.44 -28.23
C THR A 165 20.47 -49.34 -28.07
N ARG A 166 19.81 -50.44 -27.67
CA ARG A 166 18.37 -50.44 -27.34
C ARG A 166 18.05 -49.50 -26.17
N HIS A 167 18.84 -49.50 -25.11
CA HIS A 167 18.67 -48.59 -23.98
C HIS A 167 18.82 -47.13 -24.40
N GLN A 168 19.81 -46.81 -25.24
CA GLN A 168 19.99 -45.45 -25.75
C GLN A 168 18.80 -44.99 -26.61
N ILE A 169 18.24 -45.87 -27.45
CA ILE A 169 17.02 -45.55 -28.22
C ILE A 169 15.87 -45.25 -27.27
N LYS A 170 15.63 -46.12 -26.26
CA LYS A 170 14.59 -45.91 -25.25
C LYS A 170 14.75 -44.58 -24.52
N ALA A 171 15.97 -44.26 -24.06
CA ALA A 171 16.27 -43.02 -23.37
C ALA A 171 16.00 -41.76 -24.22
N ASN A 172 16.26 -41.82 -25.54
CA ASN A 172 15.93 -40.71 -26.44
C ASN A 172 14.41 -40.54 -26.60
N TYR A 173 13.63 -41.63 -26.71
CA TYR A 173 12.16 -41.53 -26.73
C TYR A 173 11.60 -40.95 -25.42
N GLU A 174 12.11 -41.38 -24.26
CA GLU A 174 11.74 -40.80 -22.97
C GLU A 174 12.07 -39.30 -22.88
N SER A 175 13.19 -38.88 -23.48
CA SER A 175 13.55 -37.47 -23.57
C SER A 175 12.55 -36.67 -24.42
N ILE A 176 12.12 -37.21 -25.57
CA ILE A 176 11.11 -36.57 -26.41
C ILE A 176 9.80 -36.40 -25.64
N LEU A 177 9.33 -37.43 -24.94
CA LEU A 177 8.11 -37.37 -24.14
C LEU A 177 8.20 -36.30 -23.03
N ARG A 178 9.35 -36.19 -22.35
CA ARG A 178 9.57 -35.13 -21.36
C ARG A 178 9.51 -33.74 -22.00
N GLN A 179 10.18 -33.54 -23.15
CA GLN A 179 10.21 -32.26 -23.85
C GLN A 179 8.82 -31.85 -24.36
N GLU A 180 8.01 -32.79 -24.85
CA GLU A 180 6.62 -32.48 -25.25
C GLU A 180 5.74 -32.08 -24.06
N LYS A 181 5.91 -32.76 -22.91
CA LYS A 181 5.23 -32.37 -21.67
C LYS A 181 5.64 -30.96 -21.22
N ASP A 182 6.94 -30.64 -21.30
CA ASP A 182 7.45 -29.32 -20.97
C ASP A 182 6.89 -28.25 -21.92
N LYS A 183 6.76 -28.55 -23.22
CA LYS A 183 6.09 -27.65 -24.19
C LYS A 183 4.65 -27.35 -23.79
N GLU A 184 3.88 -28.35 -23.37
CA GLU A 184 2.51 -28.12 -22.87
C GLU A 184 2.48 -27.25 -21.62
N PHE A 185 3.38 -27.49 -20.67
CA PHE A 185 3.49 -26.67 -19.47
C PHE A 185 3.83 -25.22 -19.81
N ILE A 186 4.78 -24.99 -20.72
CA ILE A 186 5.15 -23.67 -21.20
C ILE A 186 3.96 -22.99 -21.89
N ARG A 187 3.23 -23.68 -22.76
CA ARG A 187 2.03 -23.12 -23.41
C ARG A 187 1.00 -22.66 -22.38
N LYS A 188 0.68 -23.49 -21.38
CA LYS A 188 -0.29 -23.16 -20.32
C LYS A 188 0.17 -21.97 -19.48
N LYS A 189 1.46 -21.95 -19.10
CA LYS A 189 2.04 -20.86 -18.32
C LYS A 189 1.94 -19.52 -19.06
N TYR A 190 2.41 -19.46 -20.31
CA TYR A 190 2.39 -18.22 -21.08
C TYR A 190 0.98 -17.77 -21.45
N ALA A 191 0.02 -18.70 -21.62
CA ALA A 191 -1.38 -18.35 -21.80
C ALA A 191 -1.98 -17.66 -20.56
N ALA A 192 -1.65 -18.17 -19.35
CA ALA A 192 -2.06 -17.54 -18.09
C ALA A 192 -1.38 -16.17 -17.90
N ASP A 193 -0.09 -16.06 -18.19
CA ASP A 193 0.66 -14.81 -18.13
C ASP A 193 0.07 -13.76 -19.10
N LEU A 194 -0.29 -14.15 -20.33
CA LEU A 194 -0.93 -13.27 -21.30
C LEU A 194 -2.30 -12.77 -20.83
N ALA A 195 -3.14 -13.66 -20.29
CA ALA A 195 -4.44 -13.28 -19.75
C ALA A 195 -4.29 -12.30 -18.58
N ARG A 196 -3.36 -12.56 -17.66
CA ARG A 196 -3.08 -11.68 -16.53
C ARG A 196 -2.52 -10.33 -16.99
N PHE A 197 -1.66 -10.33 -18.00
CA PHE A 197 -1.10 -9.10 -18.55
C PHE A 197 -2.17 -8.17 -19.12
N ARG A 198 -3.15 -8.72 -19.85
CA ARG A 198 -4.29 -7.97 -20.38
C ARG A 198 -5.11 -7.32 -19.27
N GLU A 199 -5.49 -8.10 -18.26
CA GLU A 199 -6.22 -7.60 -17.09
C GLU A 199 -5.46 -6.45 -16.40
N LEU A 200 -4.14 -6.60 -16.19
CA LEU A 200 -3.32 -5.55 -15.56
C LEU A 200 -3.22 -4.28 -16.43
N LYS A 201 -3.19 -4.42 -17.76
CA LYS A 201 -3.19 -3.26 -18.68
C LYS A 201 -4.52 -2.53 -18.65
N GLU A 202 -5.63 -3.26 -18.68
CA GLU A 202 -6.98 -2.68 -18.56
C GLU A 202 -7.14 -1.94 -17.23
N LEU A 203 -6.74 -2.57 -16.11
CA LEU A 203 -6.77 -1.94 -14.79
C LEU A 203 -5.92 -0.67 -14.73
N LYS A 204 -4.73 -0.67 -15.35
CA LYS A 204 -3.86 0.52 -15.40
C LYS A 204 -4.47 1.63 -16.25
N THR A 205 -5.10 1.30 -17.38
CA THR A 205 -5.80 2.27 -18.23
C THR A 205 -7.00 2.87 -17.50
N ALA A 206 -7.82 2.04 -16.86
CA ALA A 206 -8.95 2.49 -16.05
C ALA A 206 -8.50 3.35 -14.85
N GLN A 207 -7.39 3.01 -14.20
CA GLN A 207 -6.77 3.85 -13.18
C GLN A 207 -6.28 5.19 -13.74
N ALA A 208 -5.60 5.18 -14.89
CA ALA A 208 -5.15 6.40 -15.55
C ALA A 208 -6.32 7.29 -16.02
N GLU A 209 -7.43 6.70 -16.45
CA GLU A 209 -8.67 7.41 -16.79
C GLU A 209 -9.36 7.99 -15.56
N ASN A 210 -9.41 7.25 -14.45
CA ASN A 210 -9.90 7.75 -13.17
C ASN A 210 -8.99 8.86 -12.61
N GLU A 211 -7.67 8.75 -12.73
CA GLU A 211 -6.71 9.78 -12.36
C GLU A 211 -6.82 11.02 -13.27
N LYS A 212 -7.08 10.85 -14.57
CA LYS A 212 -7.37 11.98 -15.49
C LYS A 212 -8.70 12.64 -15.17
N ASN A 213 -9.75 11.89 -14.84
CA ASN A 213 -11.04 12.45 -14.41
C ASN A 213 -10.94 13.16 -13.06
N THR A 214 -10.11 12.65 -12.15
CA THR A 214 -9.81 13.31 -10.85
C THR A 214 -8.90 14.53 -11.07
N GLY A 215 -7.96 14.46 -12.01
CA GLY A 215 -7.07 15.53 -12.42
C GLY A 215 -7.77 16.67 -13.15
N GLN A 216 -8.79 16.37 -13.97
CA GLN A 216 -9.64 17.36 -14.63
C GLN A 216 -10.54 18.08 -13.61
N LYS A 217 -11.19 17.34 -12.69
CA LYS A 217 -11.92 17.94 -11.56
C LYS A 217 -11.02 18.80 -10.65
N ARG A 218 -9.76 18.38 -10.47
CA ARG A 218 -8.74 19.14 -9.72
C ARG A 218 -8.26 20.36 -10.51
N TYR A 219 -8.11 20.29 -11.82
CA TYR A 219 -7.77 21.43 -12.68
C TYR A 219 -8.89 22.47 -12.65
N ASP A 220 -10.15 22.04 -12.79
CA ASP A 220 -11.32 22.91 -12.69
C ASP A 220 -11.44 23.56 -11.28
N ALA A 221 -11.16 22.81 -10.21
CA ALA A 221 -11.13 23.35 -8.83
C ALA A 221 -9.91 24.23 -8.51
N ILE A 222 -8.76 24.01 -9.16
CA ILE A 222 -7.57 24.88 -9.08
C ILE A 222 -7.81 26.16 -9.87
N VAL A 223 -8.49 26.11 -11.02
CA VAL A 223 -8.85 27.31 -11.81
C VAL A 223 -9.75 28.26 -11.00
N GLU A 224 -10.61 27.72 -10.12
CA GLU A 224 -11.45 28.53 -9.23
C GLU A 224 -10.67 29.23 -8.09
N THR A 225 -9.55 28.69 -7.62
CA THR A 225 -8.71 29.32 -6.58
C THR A 225 -7.45 30.02 -7.10
N VAL A 226 -7.25 30.04 -8.42
CA VAL A 226 -6.16 30.75 -9.08
C VAL A 226 -6.62 32.11 -9.58
N ILE A 227 -5.84 33.13 -9.25
CA ILE A 227 -6.01 34.50 -9.71
C ILE A 227 -4.79 34.88 -10.51
N VAL A 228 -5.00 35.25 -11.76
CA VAL A 228 -3.95 35.71 -12.67
C VAL A 228 -3.87 37.23 -12.60
N CYS A 229 -2.70 37.76 -12.26
CA CYS A 229 -2.44 39.20 -12.20
C CYS A 229 -2.09 39.75 -13.59
N ASP A 230 -3.10 39.87 -14.47
CA ASP A 230 -2.95 40.21 -15.90
C ASP A 230 -3.20 41.69 -16.21
N GLY A 231 -2.52 42.62 -15.53
CA GLY A 231 -2.61 44.07 -15.78
C GLY A 231 -3.97 44.72 -15.45
N LYS A 232 -5.08 43.96 -15.49
CA LYS A 232 -6.41 44.34 -14.99
C LYS A 232 -6.55 44.09 -13.49
N VAL A 233 -5.82 43.12 -12.96
CA VAL A 233 -5.81 42.75 -11.54
C VAL A 233 -4.53 43.27 -10.89
N ASP A 234 -4.69 44.19 -9.92
CA ASP A 234 -3.62 44.67 -9.05
C ASP A 234 -3.16 43.53 -8.12
N CYS A 235 -1.94 43.03 -8.35
CA CYS A 235 -1.45 41.83 -7.68
C CYS A 235 -1.17 42.04 -6.19
N ASP A 236 -0.72 43.23 -5.79
CA ASP A 236 -0.45 43.53 -4.38
C ASP A 236 -1.76 43.64 -3.60
N ARG A 237 -2.78 44.25 -4.21
CA ARG A 237 -4.12 44.32 -3.62
C ARG A 237 -4.79 42.96 -3.55
N ALA A 238 -4.67 42.15 -4.61
CA ALA A 238 -5.18 40.78 -4.63
C ALA A 238 -4.48 39.93 -3.56
N TRP A 239 -3.16 40.10 -3.37
CA TRP A 239 -2.38 39.40 -2.35
C TRP A 239 -2.86 39.72 -0.93
N GLU A 240 -3.07 40.99 -0.60
CA GLU A 240 -3.55 41.37 0.73
C GLU A 240 -4.97 40.87 0.99
N ARG A 241 -5.86 40.90 -0.02
CA ARG A 241 -7.20 40.33 0.09
C ARG A 241 -7.17 38.81 0.27
N ALA A 242 -6.31 38.11 -0.45
CA ALA A 242 -6.14 36.67 -0.33
C ALA A 242 -5.65 36.27 1.07
N LYS A 243 -4.66 36.98 1.62
CA LYS A 243 -4.20 36.77 3.01
C LYS A 243 -5.31 37.06 4.02
N LYS A 244 -6.07 38.14 3.83
CA LYS A 244 -7.21 38.48 4.71
C LYS A 244 -8.28 37.40 4.67
N TYR A 245 -8.60 36.88 3.49
CA TYR A 245 -9.54 35.79 3.31
C TYR A 245 -9.06 34.52 4.01
N ALA A 246 -7.80 34.12 3.80
CA ALA A 246 -7.21 32.96 4.45
C ALA A 246 -7.23 33.08 5.99
N ARG A 247 -6.89 34.24 6.56
CA ARG A 247 -6.97 34.47 8.01
C ARG A 247 -8.39 34.36 8.57
N LYS A 248 -9.40 34.77 7.80
CA LYS A 248 -10.81 34.74 8.22
C LYS A 248 -11.36 33.31 8.24
N HIS A 249 -10.92 32.46 7.33
CA HIS A 249 -11.51 31.15 7.06
C HIS A 249 -10.69 29.97 7.58
N ALA A 250 -9.40 30.16 7.87
CA ALA A 250 -8.61 29.14 8.55
C ALA A 250 -9.01 29.04 10.03
N THR A 251 -9.07 27.83 10.56
CA THR A 251 -9.25 27.60 12.00
C THR A 251 -7.92 27.50 12.72
N THR A 252 -6.84 27.19 11.99
CA THR A 252 -5.49 27.07 12.55
C THR A 252 -4.75 28.40 12.54
N ARG A 253 -3.81 28.58 13.46
CA ARG A 253 -3.07 29.85 13.63
C ARG A 253 -2.12 30.09 12.46
N THR A 254 -1.86 31.35 12.13
CA THR A 254 -0.84 31.74 11.15
C THR A 254 0.54 31.20 11.56
N TYR A 255 1.22 30.57 10.62
CA TYR A 255 2.56 30.00 10.78
C TYR A 255 3.59 30.68 9.88
N VAL A 256 3.23 30.97 8.64
CA VAL A 256 4.06 31.70 7.67
C VAL A 256 3.28 32.89 7.13
N ASP A 257 3.90 34.06 7.11
CA ASP A 257 3.37 35.27 6.48
C ASP A 257 4.51 36.07 5.86
N THR A 258 4.67 35.93 4.55
CA THR A 258 5.76 36.53 3.77
C THR A 258 5.19 37.20 2.52
N ARG A 259 6.05 37.82 1.71
CA ARG A 259 5.64 38.41 0.43
C ARG A 259 5.23 37.37 -0.63
N LYS A 260 5.67 36.10 -0.49
CA LYS A 260 5.43 35.04 -1.48
C LYS A 260 4.52 33.92 -0.99
N MET A 261 4.32 33.82 0.31
CA MET A 261 3.59 32.71 0.92
C MET A 261 2.95 33.15 2.23
N PHE A 262 1.68 32.76 2.40
CA PHE A 262 0.95 32.81 3.65
C PHE A 262 0.46 31.40 3.95
N MET A 263 0.64 30.90 5.18
CA MET A 263 0.24 29.55 5.56
C MET A 263 -0.13 29.50 7.04
N THR A 264 -1.19 28.78 7.37
CA THR A 264 -1.57 28.46 8.74
C THR A 264 -1.05 27.09 9.18
N GLN A 265 -1.05 26.80 10.46
CA GLN A 265 -0.51 25.55 11.01
C GLN A 265 -1.23 24.31 10.42
N PRO A 266 -0.56 23.17 10.31
CA PRO A 266 -1.21 21.93 9.89
C PRO A 266 -2.42 21.59 10.79
N PRO A 267 -3.53 21.09 10.20
CA PRO A 267 -4.73 20.75 10.95
C PRO A 267 -4.47 19.57 11.88
N LYS A 268 -4.87 19.68 13.15
CA LYS A 268 -4.71 18.63 14.17
C LYS A 268 -6.03 17.96 14.52
N GLU A 269 -7.09 18.74 14.59
CA GLU A 269 -8.44 18.26 14.84
C GLU A 269 -9.20 17.95 13.56
N LYS A 270 -10.27 17.13 13.64
CA LYS A 270 -11.09 16.77 12.47
C LYS A 270 -11.78 17.99 11.84
N THR A 271 -12.05 19.02 12.64
CA THR A 271 -12.67 20.28 12.22
C THR A 271 -11.66 21.33 11.79
N ASP A 272 -10.36 21.04 11.88
CA ASP A 272 -9.35 22.03 11.55
C ASP A 272 -9.22 22.25 10.03
N LEU A 273 -9.24 23.51 9.64
CA LEU A 273 -8.98 23.99 8.30
C LEU A 273 -7.68 24.80 8.32
N SER A 274 -6.69 24.31 7.58
CA SER A 274 -5.48 25.07 7.30
C SER A 274 -5.56 25.63 5.88
N ILE A 275 -5.20 26.91 5.72
CA ILE A 275 -5.22 27.58 4.42
C ILE A 275 -3.80 28.02 4.07
N THR A 276 -3.41 27.73 2.84
CA THR A 276 -2.16 28.20 2.23
C THR A 276 -2.48 29.11 1.07
N VAL A 277 -1.85 30.27 1.00
CA VAL A 277 -1.88 31.16 -0.17
C VAL A 277 -0.45 31.33 -0.68
N SER A 278 -0.23 31.12 -1.97
CA SER A 278 1.07 31.28 -2.62
C SER A 278 0.99 32.32 -3.73
N ARG A 279 1.99 33.19 -3.78
CA ARG A 279 2.22 34.14 -4.87
C ARG A 279 3.40 33.64 -5.69
N LEU A 280 3.11 33.19 -6.91
CA LEU A 280 4.05 32.53 -7.79
C LEU A 280 4.18 33.32 -9.09
N ARG A 281 5.35 33.26 -9.71
CA ARG A 281 5.55 33.68 -11.10
C ARG A 281 6.07 32.45 -11.84
N PRO A 282 5.25 31.80 -12.69
CA PRO A 282 5.62 30.52 -13.28
C PRO A 282 6.84 30.64 -14.19
N GLU A 283 6.92 31.72 -14.98
CA GLU A 283 8.06 32.06 -15.85
C GLU A 283 8.28 33.59 -15.83
N PRO A 284 9.50 34.10 -16.10
CA PRO A 284 9.80 35.53 -16.03
C PRO A 284 8.91 36.43 -16.92
N ASP A 285 8.44 35.90 -18.05
CA ASP A 285 7.59 36.54 -19.05
C ASP A 285 6.08 36.34 -18.80
N LYS A 286 5.70 35.56 -17.78
CA LYS A 286 4.30 35.27 -17.45
C LYS A 286 3.80 36.14 -16.29
N PRO A 287 2.50 36.46 -16.27
CA PRO A 287 1.89 37.20 -15.17
C PRO A 287 2.03 36.44 -13.85
N GLU A 288 2.11 37.19 -12.74
CA GLU A 288 2.07 36.59 -11.41
C GLU A 288 0.72 35.92 -11.16
N ILE A 289 0.73 34.85 -10.39
CA ILE A 289 -0.46 34.13 -9.98
C ILE A 289 -0.54 34.07 -8.45
N ILE A 290 -1.76 34.20 -7.95
CA ILE A 290 -2.09 33.94 -6.55
C ILE A 290 -2.93 32.69 -6.51
N PHE A 291 -2.50 31.71 -5.73
CA PHE A 291 -3.16 30.42 -5.57
C PHE A 291 -3.48 30.18 -4.10
N MET A 292 -4.69 29.69 -3.81
CA MET A 292 -5.09 29.27 -2.47
C MET A 292 -5.43 27.77 -2.44
N ASP A 293 -4.92 27.10 -1.42
CA ASP A 293 -5.24 25.71 -1.07
C ASP A 293 -5.82 25.61 0.36
N VAL A 294 -6.72 24.64 0.56
CA VAL A 294 -7.37 24.35 1.85
C VAL A 294 -7.11 22.90 2.22
N ALA A 295 -6.43 22.69 3.34
CA ALA A 295 -6.07 21.38 3.87
C ALA A 295 -6.84 21.07 5.15
N CYS A 296 -7.22 19.79 5.28
CA CYS A 296 -7.91 19.23 6.44
C CYS A 296 -7.14 18.03 6.98
N ARG A 297 -7.48 17.60 8.20
CA ARG A 297 -6.88 16.38 8.76
C ARG A 297 -7.25 15.17 7.88
N LYS A 298 -6.24 14.48 7.36
CA LYS A 298 -6.43 13.24 6.60
C LYS A 298 -7.04 12.16 7.51
N GLN A 299 -8.09 11.50 7.05
CA GLN A 299 -8.72 10.39 7.78
C GLN A 299 -8.07 9.06 7.37
N VAL A 300 -7.68 8.94 6.11
CA VAL A 300 -6.89 7.83 5.57
C VAL A 300 -5.66 8.33 4.81
N ALA A 301 -4.61 7.52 4.71
CA ALA A 301 -3.36 7.90 4.04
C ALA A 301 -3.56 8.21 2.54
N SER A 302 -4.62 7.68 1.93
CA SER A 302 -5.02 7.92 0.54
C SER A 302 -5.81 9.19 0.31
N ASP A 303 -6.19 9.92 1.36
CA ASP A 303 -6.87 11.22 1.20
C ASP A 303 -5.88 12.22 0.59
N THR A 304 -6.20 12.66 -0.62
CA THR A 304 -5.38 13.60 -1.40
C THR A 304 -5.88 15.04 -1.31
N TRP A 305 -7.12 15.26 -0.86
CA TRP A 305 -7.79 16.56 -0.90
C TRP A 305 -8.75 16.76 0.28
N CYS A 306 -8.94 18.01 0.72
CA CYS A 306 -9.99 18.30 1.69
C CYS A 306 -11.34 18.53 1.00
N GLU A 307 -12.31 17.65 1.26
CA GLU A 307 -13.64 17.68 0.63
C GLU A 307 -14.79 18.16 1.54
N THR A 308 -14.47 18.67 2.74
CA THR A 308 -15.50 19.19 3.66
C THR A 308 -16.35 20.28 2.99
N GLU A 309 -17.59 20.41 3.43
CA GLU A 309 -18.52 21.39 2.90
C GLU A 309 -17.97 22.82 3.06
N GLU A 310 -17.34 23.09 4.20
CA GLU A 310 -16.66 24.34 4.49
C GLU A 310 -15.47 24.58 3.55
N ALA A 311 -14.62 23.58 3.31
CA ALA A 311 -13.49 23.73 2.39
C ALA A 311 -13.94 23.99 0.96
N ARG A 312 -15.05 23.36 0.53
CA ARG A 312 -15.66 23.62 -0.78
C ARG A 312 -16.18 25.06 -0.87
N LYS A 313 -16.91 25.52 0.14
CA LYS A 313 -17.41 26.90 0.20
C LYS A 313 -16.28 27.93 0.15
N ILE A 314 -15.21 27.71 0.92
CA ILE A 314 -14.03 28.57 0.96
C ILE A 314 -13.36 28.68 -0.42
N ARG A 315 -13.24 27.58 -1.15
CA ARG A 315 -12.65 27.59 -2.50
C ARG A 315 -13.54 28.34 -3.49
N ASN A 316 -14.84 28.07 -3.50
CA ASN A 316 -15.78 28.65 -4.47
C ASN A 316 -15.94 30.17 -4.29
N GLU A 317 -15.81 30.69 -3.06
CA GLU A 317 -15.95 32.12 -2.77
C GLU A 317 -14.64 32.91 -2.88
N PHE A 318 -13.48 32.23 -2.93
CA PHE A 318 -12.15 32.86 -2.88
C PHE A 318 -11.95 33.89 -3.98
N ARG A 319 -12.13 33.48 -5.25
CA ARG A 319 -11.88 34.34 -6.41
C ARG A 319 -12.73 35.61 -6.37
N ARG A 320 -14.04 35.45 -6.11
CA ARG A 320 -14.98 36.57 -5.98
C ARG A 320 -14.53 37.56 -4.90
N HIS A 321 -14.14 37.04 -3.73
CA HIS A 321 -13.68 37.89 -2.61
C HIS A 321 -12.41 38.67 -2.95
N VAL A 322 -11.43 38.00 -3.57
CA VAL A 322 -10.15 38.64 -3.86
C VAL A 322 -10.28 39.67 -4.99
N LEU A 323 -11.05 39.36 -6.04
CA LEU A 323 -11.32 40.30 -7.13
C LEU A 323 -12.26 41.44 -6.70
N GLY A 324 -13.06 41.24 -5.66
CA GLY A 324 -14.01 42.25 -5.15
C GLY A 324 -15.28 42.35 -5.99
N GLU A 325 -15.62 41.26 -6.69
CA GLU A 325 -16.90 41.08 -7.36
C GLU A 325 -17.97 40.88 -6.27
N LYS A 326 -19.12 41.54 -6.38
CA LYS A 326 -20.23 41.40 -5.41
C LYS A 326 -21.03 40.13 -5.66
#